data_AF-A0A8X6ITL5-F1
#
_entry.id   AF-A0A8X6ITL5-F1
#
_cell.length_a   1.000
_cell.length_b   1.000
_cell.length_c   1.000
_cell.angle_alpha   90.00
_cell.angle_beta   90.00
_cell.angle_gamma   90.00
#
_symmetry.space_group_name_H-M   'P 1'
#
loop_
_entity.id
_entity.type
_entity.pdbx_description
1 polymer ?
#
loop_
_entity_poly.entity_id
_entity_poly.type
_entity_poly.pdbx_seq_one_letter_code
_entity_poly.pdbx_strand_id
1 'polypeptide(L)'
;MSSYGGSQIQVQRLMTLKNINKSKRATLLSIPMLVIFQLLCCMCGLIIYAYFRFCDPLSSADRPIQSADQLLPYFITTTLSYLPGLPGLCMCGIFSASLSTVSSAINSLASVTSEDFLKTIFPKLKVTVFHNKVISLVFGALCVGVSFLIASLGHLIKMSVLIAGLVAGPNLAVFLLAACTTTANEEVR
;
A
#
# COMPACT_ATOMS: atom_id res chain seq x y z
N MET A 1 13.24 7.22 -4.16
CA MET A 1 12.87 8.62 -4.47
C MET A 1 11.39 8.76 -4.79
N SER A 2 10.81 8.02 -5.75
CA SER A 2 9.38 8.16 -6.10
C SER A 2 8.43 7.96 -4.90
N SER A 3 8.59 6.90 -4.11
CA SER A 3 7.70 6.67 -2.95
C SER A 3 7.91 7.64 -1.77
N TYR A 4 9.12 8.21 -1.60
CA TYR A 4 9.46 9.04 -0.43
C TYR A 4 9.39 10.55 -0.69
N GLY A 5 9.56 10.99 -1.93
CA GLY A 5 9.48 12.39 -2.32
C GLY A 5 8.31 12.72 -3.25
N GLY A 6 7.81 11.75 -4.03
CA GLY A 6 6.76 11.94 -5.02
C GLY A 6 5.41 11.28 -4.66
N SER A 7 5.29 10.66 -3.48
CA SER A 7 4.01 10.10 -3.04
C SER A 7 3.27 11.05 -2.11
N GLN A 8 2.00 11.30 -2.42
CA GLN A 8 1.15 12.16 -1.59
C GLN A 8 0.98 11.62 -0.17
N ILE A 9 1.01 10.30 0.01
CA ILE A 9 0.92 9.64 1.32
C ILE A 9 2.04 10.12 2.25
N GLN A 10 3.27 10.17 1.74
CA GLN A 10 4.42 10.58 2.54
C GLN A 10 4.48 12.09 2.72
N VAL A 11 4.16 12.86 1.69
CA VAL A 11 4.11 14.34 1.77
C VAL A 11 3.10 14.77 2.84
N GLN A 12 1.89 14.20 2.84
CA GLN A 12 0.87 14.50 3.85
C GLN A 12 1.37 14.21 5.26
N ARG A 13 2.04 13.07 5.48
CA ARG A 13 2.60 12.71 6.80
C ARG A 13 3.69 13.70 7.23
N LEU A 14 4.60 14.08 6.35
CA LEU A 14 5.70 14.99 6.68
C LEU A 14 5.24 16.43 6.94
N MET A 15 4.14 16.86 6.30
CA MET A 15 3.55 18.20 6.49
C MET A 15 2.81 18.36 7.84
N THR A 16 2.46 17.26 8.51
CA THR A 16 1.91 17.31 9.89
C THR A 16 2.97 17.63 10.95
N LEU A 17 4.26 17.59 10.59
CA LEU A 17 5.35 17.90 11.50
C LEU A 17 5.68 19.40 11.48
N LYS A 18 5.88 19.97 12.68
CA LYS A 18 6.09 21.41 12.87
C LYS A 18 7.29 22.00 12.10
N ASN A 19 8.37 21.23 11.95
CA ASN A 19 9.65 21.72 11.41
C ASN A 19 10.24 20.74 10.38
N ILE A 20 10.90 21.27 9.35
CA ILE A 20 11.59 20.47 8.33
C ILE A 20 12.67 19.53 8.90
N ASN A 21 13.39 19.97 9.95
CA ASN A 21 14.38 19.13 10.61
C ASN A 21 13.76 17.93 11.33
N LYS A 22 12.53 18.06 11.84
CA LYS A 22 11.78 16.94 12.41
C LYS A 22 11.32 15.99 11.31
N SER A 23 10.87 16.52 10.17
CA SER A 23 10.51 15.71 8.99
C SER A 23 11.71 14.90 8.47
N LYS A 24 12.88 15.51 8.34
CA LYS A 24 14.13 14.80 7.97
C LYS A 24 14.48 13.68 8.94
N ARG A 25 14.44 13.94 10.26
CA ARG A 25 14.69 12.92 11.28
C ARG A 25 13.65 11.81 11.26
N ALA A 26 12.38 12.13 11.07
CA ALA A 26 11.29 11.14 10.99
C ALA A 26 11.47 10.21 9.80
N THR A 27 11.81 10.74 8.62
CA THR A 27 12.11 9.92 7.44
C THR A 27 13.35 9.06 7.67
N LEU A 28 14.42 9.64 8.23
CA LEU A 28 15.66 8.89 8.50
C LEU A 28 15.43 7.74 9.50
N LEU A 29 14.61 7.95 10.53
CA LEU A 29 14.24 6.93 11.51
C LEU A 29 13.35 5.83 10.91
N SER A 30 12.53 6.18 9.91
CA SER A 30 11.64 5.22 9.25
C SER A 30 12.39 4.19 8.40
N ILE A 31 13.57 4.54 7.87
CA ILE A 31 14.39 3.65 7.03
C ILE A 31 14.84 2.37 7.79
N PRO A 32 15.54 2.45 8.94
CA PRO A 32 15.96 1.24 9.65
C PRO A 32 14.76 0.44 10.15
N MET A 33 13.67 1.09 10.57
CA MET A 33 12.44 0.41 10.98
C MET A 33 11.86 -0.43 9.84
N LEU A 34 11.83 0.11 8.62
CA LEU A 34 11.36 -0.62 7.44
C LEU A 34 12.26 -1.81 7.10
N VAL A 35 13.58 -1.63 7.18
CA VAL A 35 14.55 -2.71 6.90
C VAL A 35 14.38 -3.85 7.90
N ILE A 36 14.27 -3.55 9.20
CA ILE A 36 14.05 -4.54 10.26
C ILE A 36 12.72 -5.28 10.03
N PHE A 37 11.65 -4.55 9.73
CA PHE A 37 10.35 -5.15 9.45
C PHE A 37 10.40 -6.09 8.23
N GLN A 38 11.07 -5.67 7.14
CA GLN A 38 11.23 -6.50 5.95
C GLN A 38 12.02 -7.77 6.23
N LEU A 39 13.10 -7.68 7.02
CA LEU A 39 13.89 -8.84 7.44
C LEU A 39 13.04 -9.83 8.24
N LEU A 40 12.23 -9.34 9.18
CA LEU A 40 11.31 -10.18 9.96
C LEU A 40 10.28 -10.89 9.05
N CYS A 41 9.70 -10.17 8.08
CA CYS A 41 8.78 -10.76 7.10
C CYS A 41 9.46 -11.88 6.28
N CYS A 42 10.69 -11.67 5.82
CA CYS A 42 11.45 -12.69 5.10
C CYS A 42 11.72 -13.92 5.98
N MET A 43 12.08 -13.73 7.25
CA MET A 43 12.28 -14.83 8.19
C MET A 43 10.98 -15.62 8.44
N CYS A 44 9.85 -14.95 8.61
CA CYS A 44 8.54 -15.61 8.71
C CYS A 44 8.24 -16.44 7.46
N GLY A 45 8.49 -15.91 6.26
CA GLY A 45 8.32 -16.65 5.01
C GLY A 45 9.19 -17.91 4.92
N LEU A 46 10.45 -17.82 5.36
CA LEU A 46 11.37 -18.97 5.41
C LEU A 46 10.91 -20.04 6.42
N ILE A 47 10.40 -19.64 7.58
CA ILE A 47 9.86 -20.56 8.59
C ILE A 47 8.65 -21.32 8.04
N ILE A 48 7.71 -20.60 7.41
CA ILE A 48 6.52 -21.19 6.79
C ILE A 48 6.93 -22.17 5.68
N TYR A 49 7.90 -21.78 4.85
CA TYR A 49 8.44 -22.66 3.80
C TYR A 49 9.07 -23.94 4.38
N ALA A 50 9.88 -23.81 5.43
CA ALA A 50 10.49 -24.96 6.10
C ALA A 50 9.44 -25.89 6.74
N TYR A 51 8.38 -25.32 7.31
CA TYR A 51 7.28 -26.06 7.93
C TYR A 51 6.47 -26.88 6.90
N PHE A 52 6.11 -26.28 5.77
CA PHE A 52 5.31 -26.94 4.72
C PHE A 52 6.14 -27.67 3.65
N ARG A 53 7.45 -27.83 3.85
CA ARG A 53 8.35 -28.41 2.83
C ARG A 53 7.94 -29.81 2.37
N PHE A 54 7.41 -30.63 3.29
CA PHE A 54 7.04 -32.04 3.05
C PHE A 54 5.54 -32.28 2.93
N CYS A 55 4.72 -31.30 3.33
CA CYS A 55 3.26 -31.40 3.28
C CYS A 55 2.71 -30.05 2.82
N ASP A 56 2.72 -29.84 1.50
CA ASP A 56 2.29 -28.58 0.90
C ASP A 56 0.75 -28.48 0.91
N PRO A 57 0.16 -27.53 1.66
CA PRO A 57 -1.29 -27.39 1.75
C PRO A 57 -1.93 -26.97 0.42
N LEU A 58 -1.16 -26.41 -0.53
CA LEU A 58 -1.66 -26.04 -1.87
C LEU A 58 -1.83 -27.26 -2.80
N SER A 59 -0.99 -28.28 -2.62
CA SER A 59 -0.92 -29.46 -3.50
C SER A 59 -1.57 -30.70 -2.89
N SER A 60 -1.95 -30.64 -1.60
CA SER A 60 -2.61 -31.74 -0.88
C SER A 60 -3.99 -32.10 -1.47
N ALA A 61 -4.42 -33.36 -1.29
CA ALA A 61 -5.67 -33.89 -1.85
C ALA A 61 -6.92 -33.12 -1.36
N ASP A 62 -6.88 -32.66 -0.10
CA ASP A 62 -7.99 -31.93 0.52
C ASP A 62 -8.05 -30.43 0.16
N ARG A 63 -7.01 -29.91 -0.51
CA ARG A 63 -6.85 -28.49 -0.92
C ARG A 63 -7.47 -27.48 0.07
N PRO A 64 -6.99 -27.44 1.34
CA PRO A 64 -7.49 -26.51 2.34
C PRO A 64 -7.25 -25.04 1.96
N ILE A 65 -6.38 -24.78 0.99
CA ILE A 65 -5.99 -23.44 0.54
C ILE A 65 -6.10 -23.35 -1.00
N GLN A 66 -6.65 -22.25 -1.50
CA GLN A 66 -6.79 -22.00 -2.95
C GLN A 66 -5.70 -21.08 -3.52
N SER A 67 -5.09 -20.23 -2.70
CA SER A 67 -4.07 -19.26 -3.14
C SER A 67 -2.89 -19.17 -2.18
N ALA A 68 -1.72 -18.80 -2.69
CA ALA A 68 -0.52 -18.63 -1.88
C ALA A 68 -0.68 -17.54 -0.79
N ASP A 69 -1.57 -16.56 -1.00
CA ASP A 69 -1.83 -15.46 -0.08
C ASP A 69 -2.51 -15.94 1.23
N GLN A 70 -3.20 -17.08 1.18
CA GLN A 70 -3.88 -17.69 2.32
C GLN A 70 -2.94 -18.55 3.19
N LEU A 71 -1.69 -18.76 2.76
CA LEU A 71 -0.73 -19.63 3.44
C LEU A 71 -0.37 -19.12 4.84
N LEU A 72 -0.15 -17.80 4.98
CA LEU A 72 0.18 -17.19 6.27
C LEU A 72 -0.99 -17.28 7.27
N PRO A 73 -2.23 -16.88 6.93
CA PRO A 73 -3.39 -17.10 7.78
C PRO A 73 -3.56 -18.56 8.20
N TYR A 74 -3.43 -19.50 7.25
CA TYR A 74 -3.54 -20.93 7.52
C TYR A 74 -2.45 -21.44 8.48
N PHE A 75 -1.21 -20.97 8.31
CA PHE A 75 -0.11 -21.29 9.21
C PHE A 75 -0.39 -20.80 10.64
N ILE A 76 -0.89 -19.57 10.80
CA ILE A 76 -1.23 -18.98 12.10
C ILE A 76 -2.34 -19.80 12.77
N THR A 77 -3.43 -20.08 12.07
CA THR A 77 -4.56 -20.81 12.66
C THR A 77 -4.21 -22.26 13.02
N THR A 78 -3.36 -22.91 12.22
CA THR A 78 -2.93 -24.29 12.47
C THR A 78 -1.96 -24.37 13.64
N THR A 79 -0.94 -23.51 13.63
CA THR A 79 0.16 -23.57 14.61
C THR A 79 -0.26 -23.01 15.97
N LEU A 80 -1.05 -21.93 16.02
CA LEU A 80 -1.48 -21.29 17.27
C LEU A 80 -2.84 -21.81 17.76
N SER A 81 -3.36 -22.89 17.18
CA SER A 81 -4.64 -23.50 17.58
C SER A 81 -4.72 -23.88 19.06
N TYR A 82 -3.56 -24.15 19.69
CA TYR A 82 -3.46 -24.49 21.12
C TYR A 82 -3.68 -23.30 22.06
N LEU A 83 -3.61 -22.05 21.58
CA LEU A 83 -3.84 -20.82 22.33
C LEU A 83 -5.14 -20.15 21.87
N PRO A 84 -6.27 -20.33 22.57
CA PRO A 84 -7.53 -19.72 22.17
C PRO A 84 -7.40 -18.19 22.17
N GLY A 85 -7.87 -17.55 21.09
CA GLY A 85 -7.88 -16.10 20.90
C GLY A 85 -6.63 -15.50 20.24
N LEU A 86 -5.46 -16.16 20.33
CA LEU A 86 -4.23 -15.62 19.75
C LEU A 86 -4.25 -15.59 18.19
N PRO A 87 -4.74 -16.62 17.48
CA PRO A 87 -4.89 -16.54 16.02
C PRO A 87 -5.77 -15.37 15.59
N GLY A 88 -6.86 -15.11 16.34
CA GLY A 88 -7.76 -13.99 16.09
C GLY A 88 -7.06 -12.64 16.27
N LEU A 89 -6.27 -12.49 17.33
CA LEU A 89 -5.48 -11.27 17.57
C LEU A 89 -4.50 -11.00 16.43
N CYS A 90 -3.78 -12.03 15.96
CA CYS A 90 -2.87 -11.91 14.82
C CYS A 90 -3.60 -11.48 13.54
N MET A 91 -4.74 -12.11 13.24
CA MET A 91 -5.55 -11.75 12.06
C MET A 91 -6.06 -10.31 12.14
N CYS A 92 -6.55 -9.87 13.30
CA CYS A 92 -6.95 -8.48 13.52
C CYS A 92 -5.80 -7.50 13.29
N GLY A 93 -4.58 -7.84 13.74
CA GLY A 93 -3.38 -7.03 13.51
C GLY A 93 -3.06 -6.87 12.02
N ILE A 94 -3.10 -7.96 11.25
CA ILE A 94 -2.87 -7.95 9.80
C ILE A 94 -3.91 -7.08 9.09
N PHE A 95 -5.20 -7.25 9.42
CA PHE A 95 -6.27 -6.44 8.84
C PHE A 95 -6.14 -4.97 9.20
N SER A 96 -5.81 -4.64 10.45
CA SER A 96 -5.58 -3.27 10.89
C SER A 96 -4.41 -2.61 10.15
N ALA A 97 -3.30 -3.31 9.97
CA ALA A 97 -2.15 -2.81 9.20
C ALA A 97 -2.50 -2.57 7.72
N SER A 98 -3.24 -3.51 7.13
CA SER A 98 -3.73 -3.41 5.74
C SER A 98 -4.68 -2.22 5.58
N LEU A 99 -5.66 -2.08 6.48
CA LEU A 99 -6.64 -1.01 6.46
C LEU A 99 -6.01 0.38 6.67
N SER A 100 -4.98 0.49 7.51
CA SER A 100 -4.20 1.74 7.69
C SER A 100 -3.55 2.21 6.38
N THR A 101 -3.04 1.27 5.60
CA THR A 101 -2.43 1.56 4.29
C THR A 101 -3.48 1.97 3.27
N VAL A 102 -4.59 1.21 3.17
CA VAL A 102 -5.71 1.52 2.28
C VAL A 102 -6.34 2.88 2.61
N SER A 103 -6.58 3.16 3.89
CA SER A 103 -7.12 4.45 4.35
C SER A 103 -6.19 5.61 3.98
N SER A 104 -4.87 5.44 4.13
CA SER A 104 -3.90 6.46 3.73
C SER A 104 -3.93 6.70 2.22
N ALA A 105 -4.01 5.63 1.41
CA ALA A 105 -4.07 5.71 -0.04
C ALA A 105 -5.34 6.42 -0.54
N ILE A 106 -6.52 6.05 -0.02
CA ILE A 106 -7.80 6.68 -0.36
C ILE A 106 -7.78 8.17 0.00
N ASN A 107 -7.28 8.52 1.19
CA ASN A 107 -7.21 9.92 1.62
C ASN A 107 -6.27 10.75 0.75
N SER A 108 -5.13 10.19 0.36
CA SER A 108 -4.21 10.85 -0.57
C SER A 108 -4.83 11.01 -1.95
N LEU A 109 -5.52 10.00 -2.47
CA LEU A 109 -6.18 10.05 -3.77
C LEU A 109 -7.33 11.07 -3.80
N ALA A 110 -8.12 11.14 -2.73
CA ALA A 110 -9.16 12.16 -2.57
C ALA A 110 -8.56 13.57 -2.53
N SER A 111 -7.47 13.76 -1.78
CA SER A 111 -6.76 15.04 -1.72
C SER A 111 -6.24 15.48 -3.08
N VAL A 112 -5.55 14.59 -3.82
CA VAL A 112 -5.05 14.84 -5.18
C VAL A 112 -6.20 15.18 -6.12
N THR A 113 -7.27 14.38 -6.10
CA THR A 113 -8.44 14.63 -6.96
C THR A 113 -9.08 15.99 -6.67
N SER A 114 -9.16 16.37 -5.40
CA SER A 114 -9.78 17.63 -4.99
C SER A 114 -8.91 18.86 -5.33
N GLU A 115 -7.60 18.77 -5.17
CA GLU A 115 -6.67 19.87 -5.43
C GLU A 115 -6.40 20.02 -6.93
N ASP A 116 -6.17 18.91 -7.64
CA ASP A 116 -5.68 18.97 -9.03
C ASP A 116 -6.82 19.00 -10.05
N PHE A 117 -7.95 18.32 -9.79
CA PHE A 117 -9.08 18.28 -10.73
C PHE A 117 -10.21 19.21 -10.30
N LEU A 118 -10.68 19.10 -9.06
CA LEU A 118 -11.91 19.80 -8.66
C LEU A 118 -11.72 21.32 -8.61
N LYS A 119 -10.57 21.82 -8.13
CA LYS A 119 -10.24 23.26 -8.16
C LYS A 119 -9.95 23.77 -9.56
N THR A 120 -9.31 22.97 -10.41
CA THR A 120 -9.01 23.34 -11.80
C THR A 120 -10.29 23.47 -12.64
N ILE A 121 -11.21 22.51 -12.50
CA ILE A 121 -12.48 22.51 -13.26
C ILE A 121 -13.45 23.55 -12.69
N PHE A 122 -13.51 23.71 -11.36
CA PHE A 122 -14.41 24.65 -10.70
C PHE A 122 -13.63 25.64 -9.81
N PRO A 123 -12.97 26.65 -10.39
CA PRO A 123 -12.09 27.57 -9.66
C PRO A 123 -12.82 28.43 -8.61
N LYS A 124 -14.14 28.55 -8.69
CA LYS A 124 -14.98 29.27 -7.72
C LYS A 124 -15.52 28.37 -6.59
N LEU A 125 -15.32 27.06 -6.66
CA LEU A 125 -15.84 26.12 -5.68
C LEU A 125 -14.92 26.09 -4.45
N LYS A 126 -15.46 26.44 -3.28
CA LYS A 126 -14.78 26.19 -2.00
C LYS A 126 -14.87 24.70 -1.69
N VAL A 127 -13.80 23.96 -1.99
CA VAL A 127 -13.69 22.56 -1.61
C VAL A 127 -13.76 22.43 -0.09
N THR A 128 -14.83 21.84 0.41
CA THR A 128 -15.02 21.56 1.84
C THR A 128 -14.69 20.11 2.17
N VAL A 129 -14.53 19.82 3.47
CA VAL A 129 -14.29 18.46 3.98
C VAL A 129 -15.37 17.48 3.52
N PHE A 130 -16.60 17.93 3.32
CA PHE A 130 -17.69 17.10 2.82
C PHE A 130 -17.39 16.54 1.42
N HIS A 131 -16.89 17.38 0.50
CA HIS A 131 -16.52 16.94 -0.85
C HIS A 131 -15.41 15.88 -0.82
N ASN A 132 -14.39 16.09 0.02
CA ASN A 132 -13.31 15.10 0.21
C ASN A 132 -13.77 13.78 0.83
N LYS A 133 -14.79 13.81 1.70
CA LYS A 133 -15.43 12.59 2.22
C LYS A 133 -16.20 11.84 1.13
N VAL A 134 -16.94 12.55 0.28
CA VAL A 134 -17.67 11.93 -0.84
C VAL A 134 -16.70 11.30 -1.85
N ILE A 135 -15.63 12.00 -2.22
CA ILE A 135 -14.60 11.47 -3.13
C ILE A 135 -13.93 10.23 -2.51
N SER A 136 -13.57 10.28 -1.22
CA SER A 136 -13.03 9.13 -0.49
C SER A 136 -13.99 7.93 -0.49
N LEU A 137 -15.29 8.17 -0.31
CA LEU A 137 -16.32 7.12 -0.34
C LEU A 137 -16.38 6.45 -1.72
N VAL A 138 -16.38 7.25 -2.80
CA VAL A 138 -16.41 6.75 -4.18
C VAL A 138 -15.17 5.90 -4.48
N PHE A 139 -13.97 6.35 -4.12
CA PHE A 139 -12.76 5.57 -4.30
C PHE A 139 -12.74 4.30 -3.43
N GLY A 140 -13.29 4.36 -2.21
CA GLY A 140 -13.47 3.18 -1.37
C GLY A 140 -14.37 2.14 -2.03
N ALA A 141 -15.54 2.55 -2.54
CA ALA A 141 -16.46 1.67 -3.25
C ALA A 141 -15.83 1.08 -4.52
N LEU A 142 -15.10 1.90 -5.29
CA LEU A 142 -14.37 1.45 -6.47
C LEU A 142 -13.28 0.43 -6.11
N CYS A 143 -12.54 0.66 -5.02
CA CYS A 143 -11.52 -0.26 -4.53
C CYS A 143 -12.12 -1.62 -4.15
N VAL A 144 -13.29 -1.64 -3.51
CA VAL A 144 -14.04 -2.88 -3.22
C VAL A 144 -14.46 -3.58 -4.51
N GLY A 145 -14.99 -2.84 -5.49
CA GLY A 145 -15.37 -3.39 -6.80
C GLY A 145 -14.18 -4.03 -7.54
N VAL A 146 -13.03 -3.34 -7.57
CA VAL A 146 -11.79 -3.86 -8.16
C VAL A 146 -11.26 -5.08 -7.38
N SER A 147 -11.45 -5.13 -6.06
CA SER A 147 -11.04 -6.28 -5.25
C SER A 147 -11.78 -7.56 -5.65
N PHE A 148 -13.08 -7.49 -5.99
CA PHE A 148 -13.83 -8.64 -6.50
C PHE A 148 -13.33 -9.11 -7.87
N LEU A 149 -12.95 -8.18 -8.75
CA LEU A 149 -12.33 -8.51 -10.03
C LEU A 149 -11.01 -9.25 -9.79
N ILE A 150 -10.13 -8.72 -8.93
CA ILE A 150 -8.83 -9.33 -8.62
C ILE A 150 -8.99 -10.70 -7.95
N ALA A 151 -10.02 -10.90 -7.12
CA ALA A 151 -10.30 -12.19 -6.48
C ALA A 151 -10.57 -13.32 -7.49
N SER A 152 -11.02 -12.98 -8.70
CA SER A 152 -11.19 -13.95 -9.80
C SER A 152 -9.89 -14.28 -10.54
N LEU A 153 -8.80 -13.54 -10.29
CA LEU A 153 -7.48 -13.77 -10.90
C LEU A 153 -6.54 -14.51 -9.92
N GLY A 154 -5.98 -15.64 -10.35
CA GLY A 154 -5.04 -16.44 -9.54
C GLY A 154 -3.60 -15.88 -9.41
N HIS A 155 -3.32 -14.67 -9.88
CA HIS A 155 -1.95 -14.12 -10.02
C HIS A 155 -1.75 -12.76 -9.35
N LEU A 156 -2.19 -12.62 -8.09
CA LEU A 156 -2.26 -11.33 -7.39
C LEU A 156 -0.90 -10.63 -7.23
N ILE A 157 0.11 -11.33 -6.71
CA ILE A 157 1.46 -10.79 -6.47
C ILE A 157 2.14 -10.37 -7.79
N LYS A 158 2.01 -11.17 -8.86
CA LYS A 158 2.61 -10.85 -10.16
C LYS A 158 2.00 -9.57 -10.74
N MET A 159 0.68 -9.46 -10.70
CA MET A 159 -0.04 -8.28 -11.20
C MET A 159 0.30 -7.03 -10.39
N SER A 160 0.39 -7.13 -9.06
CA SER A 160 0.74 -5.97 -8.23
C SER A 160 2.14 -5.43 -8.53
N VAL A 161 3.12 -6.30 -8.75
CA VAL A 161 4.49 -5.89 -9.11
C VAL A 161 4.53 -5.24 -10.49
N LEU A 162 3.81 -5.79 -11.47
CA LEU A 162 3.75 -5.23 -12.82
C LEU A 162 3.15 -3.82 -12.82
N ILE A 163 2.00 -3.63 -12.17
CA ILE A 163 1.33 -2.33 -12.09
C ILE A 163 2.22 -1.32 -11.36
N ALA A 164 2.85 -1.73 -10.24
CA ALA A 164 3.77 -0.86 -9.51
C ALA A 164 4.96 -0.42 -10.37
N GLY A 165 5.57 -1.34 -11.13
CA GLY A 165 6.69 -1.03 -12.02
C GLY A 165 6.32 -0.09 -13.15
N LEU A 166 5.17 -0.33 -13.80
CA LEU A 166 4.66 0.49 -14.90
C LEU A 166 4.40 1.95 -14.50
N VAL A 167 3.94 2.19 -13.27
CA VAL A 167 3.66 3.55 -12.77
C VAL A 167 4.90 4.20 -12.18
N ALA A 168 5.71 3.45 -11.42
CA ALA A 168 6.87 4.02 -10.72
C ALA A 168 7.99 4.43 -11.68
N GLY A 169 8.20 3.71 -12.78
CA GLY A 169 9.26 3.97 -13.75
C GLY A 169 9.15 5.35 -14.42
N PRO A 170 8.04 5.65 -15.13
CA PRO A 170 7.83 6.95 -15.76
C PRO A 170 7.83 8.11 -14.75
N ASN A 171 7.21 7.90 -13.59
CA ASN A 171 7.18 8.93 -12.54
C ASN A 171 8.60 9.27 -12.06
N LEU A 172 9.44 8.27 -11.80
CA LEU A 172 10.84 8.48 -11.44
C LEU A 172 11.61 9.21 -12.56
N ALA A 173 11.38 8.83 -13.82
CA ALA A 173 12.03 9.44 -14.96
C ALA A 173 11.73 10.95 -15.08
N VAL A 174 10.46 11.35 -14.94
CA VAL A 174 10.05 12.77 -14.99
C VAL A 174 10.68 13.56 -13.84
N PHE A 175 10.65 13.03 -12.61
CA PHE A 175 11.26 13.70 -11.46
C PHE A 175 12.78 13.85 -11.59
N LEU A 176 13.48 12.83 -12.11
CA LEU A 176 14.92 12.91 -12.36
C LEU A 176 15.23 13.90 -13.48
N LEU A 177 14.44 13.93 -14.55
CA LEU A 177 14.60 14.90 -15.63
C LEU A 177 14.46 16.33 -15.11
N ALA A 178 13.41 16.60 -14.34
CA ALA A 178 13.17 17.91 -13.72
C ALA A 178 14.27 18.32 -12.74
N ALA A 179 14.88 17.37 -12.01
CA ALA A 179 15.94 17.66 -11.06
C ALA A 179 17.32 17.86 -11.72
N CYS A 180 17.61 17.13 -12.80
CA CYS A 180 18.93 17.12 -13.44
C CYS A 180 19.04 18.08 -14.63
N THR A 181 17.93 18.56 -15.19
CA THR A 181 17.93 19.47 -16.33
C THR A 181 17.18 20.76 -16.00
N THR A 182 17.76 21.90 -16.35
CA THR A 182 17.12 23.22 -16.25
C THR A 182 16.30 23.58 -17.49
N THR A 183 16.27 22.70 -18.48
CA THR A 183 15.67 22.86 -19.81
C THR A 183 14.36 22.08 -20.00
N ALA A 184 13.89 21.40 -18.95
CA ALA A 184 12.58 20.76 -18.96
C ALA A 184 11.49 21.85 -18.98
N ASN A 185 10.87 22.01 -20.14
CA ASN A 185 9.79 22.98 -20.35
C ASN A 185 8.44 22.26 -20.21
N GLU A 186 7.47 22.88 -19.55
CA GLU A 186 6.07 22.50 -19.76
C GLU A 186 5.73 22.79 -21.23
N GLU A 187 5.37 21.77 -22.00
CA GLU A 187 4.67 22.00 -23.26
C GLU A 187 3.32 22.60 -22.92
N VAL A 188 3.28 23.94 -22.86
CA VAL A 188 2.04 24.70 -22.71
C VAL A 188 1.17 24.39 -23.92
N ARG A 189 0.11 23.61 -23.70
CA ARG A 189 -0.96 23.38 -24.67
C ARG A 189 -2.24 24.03 -24.20
#